data_AF-V7CVC5-F1
#
_entry.id   AF-V7CVC5-F1
#
_cell.length_a   1.000
_cell.length_b   1.000
_cell.length_c   1.000
_cell.angle_alpha   90.00
_cell.angle_beta   90.00
_cell.angle_gamma   90.00
#
_symmetry.space_group_name_H-M   'P 1'
#
loop_
_entity.id
_entity.type
_entity.pdbx_description
1 polymer ?
#
loop_
_entity_poly.entity_id
_entity_poly.type
_entity_poly.pdbx_seq_one_letter_code
_entity_poly.pdbx_strand_id
1 'polypeptide(L)'
;MDPPTLPPAKKRKISKPQGTPSFDSHRFLSEDHQQWYGVVENRNLLPERKVVLQTGEHKEFQQELQRRKWIKLTRYAAHSNVAIVKEFYANAMLFKAGVPTFKSFVRGKEISYSGQTINCFLGTELNLGASGCQYVEWCNKKKDYLKVAEKLCKPGADYVTSTTGHKRRILRGDLLPLAQIWMSFLHSNISPCSHTSDITERRSQMVYAIMAGLSMDVGVIIAQEIHLTANSGSTGQLSHPSLITELCRREGVDVSEPPFQKPRQPINAQFILKNCMGSETRAPSVRVAPPAVPRSTAHRLGVLETDQQLIHQKLDALYRSQVLMMSSIRSLSLHIPGISQDSFHFPSAEEFDSHVAWPKHPEKQDDVEGKDEHAVEKEGDELVEQEGVTMLLMLRKKRMSSLETR
;
A
#
# COMPACT_ATOMS: atom_id res chain seq x y z
N MET A 1 51.71 -47.63 -35.51
CA MET A 1 51.24 -47.31 -34.14
C MET A 1 51.58 -45.85 -33.93
N ASP A 2 50.65 -44.98 -34.30
CA ASP A 2 50.73 -43.53 -34.07
C ASP A 2 49.76 -43.16 -32.94
N PRO A 3 50.10 -42.21 -32.06
CA PRO A 3 49.29 -41.89 -30.88
C PRO A 3 48.07 -41.02 -31.26
N PRO A 4 46.97 -41.08 -30.48
CA PRO A 4 45.74 -40.36 -30.80
C PRO A 4 45.84 -38.86 -30.53
N THR A 5 45.40 -38.07 -31.51
CA THR A 5 45.34 -36.60 -31.50
C THR A 5 44.27 -36.09 -30.53
N LEU A 6 44.65 -35.23 -29.58
CA LEU A 6 43.72 -34.52 -28.67
C LEU A 6 42.88 -33.46 -29.42
N PRO A 7 41.61 -33.22 -29.02
CA PRO A 7 40.77 -32.20 -29.65
C PRO A 7 41.15 -30.77 -29.20
N PRO A 8 40.83 -29.73 -29.99
CA PRO A 8 41.30 -28.37 -29.73
C PRO A 8 40.58 -27.73 -28.53
N ALA A 9 41.35 -27.05 -27.68
CA ALA A 9 40.87 -26.30 -26.53
C ALA A 9 39.93 -25.15 -26.97
N LYS A 10 38.71 -25.13 -26.43
CA LYS A 10 37.76 -24.02 -26.59
C LYS A 10 38.30 -22.77 -25.89
N LYS A 11 38.70 -21.75 -26.66
CA LYS A 11 39.00 -20.43 -26.14
C LYS A 11 37.74 -19.83 -25.48
N ARG A 12 37.80 -19.61 -24.17
CA ARG A 12 36.78 -18.84 -23.41
C ARG A 12 36.69 -17.43 -23.99
N LYS A 13 35.52 -17.06 -24.51
CA LYS A 13 35.18 -15.65 -24.77
C LYS A 13 35.09 -14.95 -23.42
N ILE A 14 36.06 -14.09 -23.13
CA ILE A 14 35.99 -13.12 -22.03
C ILE A 14 34.89 -12.13 -22.41
N SER A 15 33.76 -12.14 -21.69
CA SER A 15 32.76 -11.10 -21.78
C SER A 15 33.39 -9.80 -21.27
N LYS A 16 33.35 -8.76 -22.11
CA LYS A 16 33.66 -7.39 -21.67
C LYS A 16 32.75 -7.04 -20.48
N PRO A 17 33.24 -6.35 -19.44
CA PRO A 17 32.35 -5.82 -18.41
C PRO A 17 31.34 -4.90 -19.08
N GLN A 18 30.05 -5.21 -18.94
CA GLN A 18 28.99 -4.27 -19.30
C GLN A 18 29.22 -3.02 -18.45
N GLY A 19 29.60 -1.92 -19.10
CA GLY A 19 29.72 -0.63 -18.43
C GLY A 19 28.39 -0.29 -17.77
N THR A 20 28.45 0.34 -16.60
CA THR A 20 27.28 0.87 -15.90
C THR A 20 26.42 1.64 -16.91
N PRO A 21 25.12 1.33 -17.06
CA PRO A 21 24.28 2.05 -18.02
C PRO A 21 24.33 3.53 -17.68
N SER A 22 24.59 4.37 -18.69
CA SER A 22 24.60 5.82 -18.53
C SER A 22 23.28 6.28 -17.92
N PHE A 23 23.33 7.29 -17.05
CA PHE A 23 22.15 7.85 -16.42
C PHE A 23 21.17 8.43 -17.46
N ASP A 24 19.93 7.95 -17.46
CA ASP A 24 18.84 8.43 -18.31
C ASP A 24 18.03 9.49 -17.54
N SER A 25 18.46 10.74 -17.67
CA SER A 25 17.83 11.91 -17.03
C SER A 25 16.45 12.25 -17.59
N HIS A 26 16.07 11.69 -18.75
CA HIS A 26 14.73 11.85 -19.29
C HIS A 26 13.73 10.95 -18.54
N ARG A 27 14.19 9.78 -18.08
CA ARG A 27 13.37 8.80 -17.36
C ARG A 27 13.41 8.93 -15.87
N PHE A 28 14.56 9.25 -15.29
CA PHE A 28 14.79 9.10 -13.85
C PHE A 28 15.30 10.39 -13.22
N LEU A 29 14.86 10.66 -11.99
CA LEU A 29 15.28 11.85 -11.22
C LEU A 29 16.74 11.80 -10.78
N SER A 30 17.27 10.60 -10.54
CA SER A 30 18.67 10.39 -10.17
C SER A 30 19.11 8.96 -10.49
N GLU A 31 20.42 8.71 -10.42
CA GLU A 31 20.99 7.37 -10.53
C GLU A 31 20.38 6.37 -9.53
N ASP A 32 20.07 6.81 -8.31
CA ASP A 32 19.40 5.98 -7.30
C ASP A 32 18.01 5.50 -7.79
N HIS A 33 17.22 6.37 -8.42
CA HIS A 33 15.91 6.00 -8.97
C HIS A 33 16.04 5.07 -10.19
N GLN A 34 17.05 5.28 -11.04
CA GLN A 34 17.35 4.37 -12.15
C GLN A 34 17.77 2.99 -11.66
N GLN A 35 18.58 2.91 -10.60
CA GLN A 35 18.93 1.63 -9.99
C GLN A 35 17.70 0.95 -9.39
N TRP A 36 16.84 1.70 -8.71
CA TRP A 36 15.59 1.18 -8.14
C TRP A 36 14.59 0.71 -9.19
N TYR A 37 14.59 1.32 -10.38
CA TYR A 37 13.77 0.84 -11.49
C TYR A 37 14.05 -0.63 -11.82
N GLY A 38 15.28 -1.13 -11.66
CA GLY A 38 15.59 -2.56 -11.84
C GLY A 38 14.83 -3.49 -10.88
N VAL A 39 14.44 -2.99 -9.70
CA VAL A 39 13.56 -3.71 -8.75
C VAL A 39 12.10 -3.55 -9.18
N VAL A 40 11.68 -2.32 -9.48
CA VAL A 40 10.29 -2.00 -9.87
C VAL A 40 9.87 -2.70 -11.17
N GLU A 41 10.81 -2.91 -12.09
CA GLU A 41 10.56 -3.54 -13.38
C GLU A 41 10.06 -4.98 -13.25
N ASN A 42 10.41 -5.68 -12.18
CA ASN A 42 9.96 -7.06 -11.96
C ASN A 42 8.61 -7.14 -11.20
N ARG A 43 8.07 -6.00 -10.74
CA ARG A 43 6.80 -5.97 -10.01
C ARG A 43 5.60 -5.99 -10.97
N ASN A 44 4.63 -6.85 -10.64
CA ASN A 44 3.37 -6.94 -11.39
C ASN A 44 2.45 -5.75 -11.07
N LEU A 45 1.64 -5.33 -12.04
CA LEU A 45 0.60 -4.32 -11.80
C LEU A 45 -0.64 -4.97 -11.16
N LEU A 46 -1.37 -4.21 -10.36
CA LEU A 46 -2.68 -4.56 -9.80
C LEU A 46 -3.74 -3.58 -10.33
N PRO A 47 -4.39 -3.89 -11.47
CA PRO A 47 -5.32 -2.98 -12.11
C PRO A 47 -6.62 -2.80 -11.33
N GLU A 48 -7.17 -1.60 -11.45
CA GLU A 48 -8.50 -1.23 -10.96
C GLU A 48 -9.61 -2.01 -11.70
N ARG A 49 -10.81 -2.04 -11.12
CA ARG A 49 -11.98 -2.72 -11.70
C ARG A 49 -13.07 -1.72 -12.04
N LYS A 50 -13.67 -1.88 -13.22
CA LYS A 50 -14.96 -1.25 -13.51
C LYS A 50 -16.07 -1.85 -12.64
N VAL A 51 -17.15 -1.10 -12.41
CA VAL A 51 -18.42 -1.63 -11.88
C VAL A 51 -19.45 -1.57 -13.01
N VAL A 52 -20.10 -2.70 -13.28
CA VAL A 52 -21.10 -2.83 -14.35
C VAL A 52 -22.34 -3.50 -13.75
N LEU A 53 -23.29 -2.68 -13.31
CA LEU A 53 -24.55 -3.12 -12.70
C LEU A 53 -25.73 -2.49 -13.44
N GLN A 54 -26.83 -3.21 -13.54
CA GLN A 54 -28.08 -2.69 -14.08
C GLN A 54 -28.78 -1.77 -13.07
N THR A 55 -29.67 -0.91 -13.56
CA THR A 55 -30.50 -0.08 -12.70
C THR A 55 -31.33 -0.96 -11.76
N GLY A 56 -31.19 -0.74 -10.46
CA GLY A 56 -31.94 -1.47 -9.44
C GLY A 56 -31.20 -2.68 -8.82
N GLU A 57 -30.08 -3.14 -9.39
CA GLU A 57 -29.24 -4.17 -8.76
C GLU A 57 -28.44 -3.58 -7.60
N HIS A 58 -28.39 -4.24 -6.44
CA HIS A 58 -27.61 -3.78 -5.28
C HIS A 58 -27.80 -2.27 -4.99
N LYS A 59 -29.07 -1.84 -4.87
CA LYS A 59 -29.46 -0.42 -4.78
C LYS A 59 -28.67 0.37 -3.75
N GLU A 60 -28.49 -0.17 -2.55
CA GLU A 60 -27.74 0.49 -1.47
C GLU A 60 -26.30 0.82 -1.88
N PHE A 61 -25.62 -0.11 -2.55
CA PHE A 61 -24.27 0.10 -3.06
C PHE A 61 -24.24 1.21 -4.14
N GLN A 62 -25.17 1.17 -5.10
CA GLN A 62 -25.24 2.18 -6.16
C GLN A 62 -25.62 3.57 -5.62
N GLN A 63 -26.55 3.65 -4.68
CA GLN A 63 -26.99 4.90 -4.04
C GLN A 63 -25.85 5.56 -3.28
N GLU A 64 -25.07 4.78 -2.53
CA GLU A 64 -23.95 5.32 -1.76
C GLU A 64 -22.80 5.77 -2.67
N LEU A 65 -22.55 5.08 -3.79
CA LEU A 65 -21.62 5.57 -4.83
C LEU A 65 -22.06 6.93 -5.39
N GLN A 66 -23.36 7.12 -5.62
CA GLN A 66 -23.92 8.39 -6.10
C GLN A 66 -23.81 9.49 -5.03
N ARG A 67 -24.24 9.19 -3.80
CA ARG A 67 -24.19 10.11 -2.66
C ARG A 67 -22.78 10.66 -2.43
N ARG A 68 -21.76 9.80 -2.61
CA ARG A 68 -20.33 10.16 -2.45
C ARG A 68 -19.69 10.76 -3.69
N LYS A 69 -20.40 10.86 -4.82
CA LYS A 69 -19.86 11.25 -6.14
C LYS A 69 -18.75 10.32 -6.65
N TRP A 70 -18.74 9.06 -6.23
CA TRP A 70 -17.72 8.07 -6.59
C TRP A 70 -17.96 7.37 -7.93
N ILE A 71 -18.87 7.88 -8.78
CA ILE A 71 -19.20 7.23 -10.05
C ILE A 71 -18.04 7.26 -11.04
N LYS A 72 -17.07 8.19 -10.93
CA LYS A 72 -15.90 8.12 -11.80
C LYS A 72 -15.01 6.93 -11.45
N LEU A 73 -14.87 6.59 -10.16
CA LEU A 73 -14.11 5.42 -9.68
C LEU A 73 -14.60 4.10 -10.28
N THR A 74 -15.86 4.02 -10.73
CA THR A 74 -16.44 2.80 -11.29
C THR A 74 -16.19 2.61 -12.79
N ARG A 75 -15.72 3.62 -13.50
CA ARG A 75 -15.70 3.60 -14.99
C ARG A 75 -14.35 3.90 -15.62
N TYR A 76 -13.50 4.67 -14.94
CA TYR A 76 -12.26 5.19 -15.53
C TYR A 76 -11.20 4.13 -15.81
N ALA A 77 -11.25 2.99 -15.09
CA ALA A 77 -10.29 1.90 -15.24
C ALA A 77 -10.17 1.48 -16.71
N ALA A 78 -8.97 1.56 -17.26
CA ALA A 78 -8.68 1.39 -18.69
C ALA A 78 -7.34 0.66 -18.88
N HIS A 79 -6.94 0.44 -20.12
CA HIS A 79 -5.61 -0.10 -20.40
C HIS A 79 -4.55 0.83 -19.81
N SER A 80 -3.66 0.26 -18.99
CA SER A 80 -2.60 1.00 -18.32
C SER A 80 -1.27 0.77 -19.05
N ASN A 81 -0.48 1.84 -19.23
CA ASN A 81 0.83 1.71 -19.86
C ASN A 81 1.85 1.19 -18.82
N VAL A 82 2.39 0.01 -19.06
CA VAL A 82 3.22 -0.69 -18.06
C VAL A 82 4.54 0.03 -17.83
N ALA A 83 5.18 0.54 -18.88
CA ALA A 83 6.46 1.24 -18.77
C ALA A 83 6.31 2.54 -17.98
N ILE A 84 5.28 3.31 -18.30
CA ILE A 84 4.97 4.59 -17.63
C ILE A 84 4.66 4.40 -16.16
N VAL A 85 3.86 3.39 -15.80
CA VAL A 85 3.54 3.11 -14.39
C VAL A 85 4.79 2.70 -13.61
N LYS A 86 5.67 1.87 -14.19
CA LYS A 86 6.91 1.44 -13.53
C LYS A 86 7.90 2.60 -13.34
N GLU A 87 8.03 3.48 -14.32
CA GLU A 87 8.86 4.70 -14.19
C GLU A 87 8.32 5.64 -13.15
N PHE A 88 7.01 5.85 -13.16
CA PHE A 88 6.33 6.63 -12.12
C PHE A 88 6.65 6.09 -10.73
N TYR A 89 6.56 4.77 -10.52
CA TYR A 89 6.84 4.18 -9.21
C TYR A 89 8.32 4.23 -8.83
N ALA A 90 9.22 4.07 -9.81
CA ALA A 90 10.64 4.23 -9.57
C ALA A 90 10.96 5.63 -9.06
N ASN A 91 10.37 6.68 -9.67
CA ASN A 91 10.60 8.08 -9.31
C ASN A 91 9.77 8.59 -8.12
N ALA A 92 8.76 7.84 -7.67
CA ALA A 92 8.00 8.16 -6.45
C ALA A 92 8.66 7.63 -5.16
N MET A 93 9.73 6.83 -5.30
CA MET A 93 10.50 6.29 -4.18
C MET A 93 11.24 7.41 -3.44
N LEU A 94 11.14 7.41 -2.10
CA LEU A 94 11.80 8.40 -1.26
C LEU A 94 13.09 7.84 -0.66
N PHE A 95 14.24 8.21 -1.23
CA PHE A 95 15.56 7.77 -0.73
C PHE A 95 16.05 8.51 0.51
N LYS A 96 15.50 9.69 0.81
CA LYS A 96 15.88 10.50 1.98
C LYS A 96 14.69 10.60 2.92
N ALA A 97 14.91 10.33 4.21
CA ALA A 97 13.86 10.51 5.21
C ALA A 97 13.28 11.94 5.12
N GLY A 98 11.96 12.04 4.99
CA GLY A 98 11.29 13.31 4.75
C GLY A 98 9.79 13.16 4.60
N VAL A 99 9.10 14.29 4.47
CA VAL A 99 7.65 14.34 4.25
C VAL A 99 7.34 13.88 2.82
N PRO A 100 6.33 13.03 2.60
CA PRO A 100 5.90 12.63 1.27
C PRO A 100 5.55 13.87 0.42
N THR A 101 6.18 13.99 -0.75
CA THR A 101 5.92 15.11 -1.68
C THR A 101 4.69 14.88 -2.55
N PHE A 102 4.20 13.63 -2.64
CA PHE A 102 3.14 13.19 -3.55
C PHE A 102 3.37 13.64 -5.01
N LYS A 103 4.64 13.58 -5.43
CA LYS A 103 5.12 13.90 -6.78
C LYS A 103 5.99 12.78 -7.31
N SER A 104 5.88 12.52 -8.61
CA SER A 104 6.76 11.63 -9.36
C SER A 104 7.28 12.35 -10.60
N PHE A 105 8.09 11.67 -11.39
CA PHE A 105 8.65 12.18 -12.63
C PHE A 105 8.55 11.10 -13.71
N VAL A 106 8.14 11.47 -14.92
CA VAL A 106 8.03 10.56 -16.06
C VAL A 106 8.31 11.33 -17.34
N ARG A 107 9.32 10.91 -18.11
CA ARG A 107 9.64 11.48 -19.45
C ARG A 107 9.76 13.00 -19.45
N GLY A 108 10.56 13.55 -18.53
CA GLY A 108 10.75 15.00 -18.43
C GLY A 108 9.60 15.77 -17.75
N LYS A 109 8.53 15.10 -17.30
CA LYS A 109 7.36 15.73 -16.68
C LYS A 109 7.27 15.41 -15.19
N GLU A 110 7.01 16.42 -14.37
CA GLU A 110 6.62 16.22 -12.98
C GLU A 110 5.14 15.83 -12.91
N ILE A 111 4.84 14.72 -12.24
CA ILE A 111 3.48 14.19 -12.11
C ILE A 111 3.05 14.32 -10.65
N SER A 112 2.10 15.21 -10.37
CA SER A 112 1.47 15.28 -9.05
C SER A 112 0.45 14.15 -8.89
N TYR A 113 0.55 13.42 -7.77
CA TYR A 113 -0.45 12.45 -7.33
C TYR A 113 -0.99 12.81 -5.94
N SER A 114 -1.02 14.11 -5.62
CA SER A 114 -1.60 14.61 -4.38
C SER A 114 -3.08 14.24 -4.26
N GLY A 115 -3.60 14.20 -3.04
CA GLY A 115 -5.02 13.94 -2.82
C GLY A 115 -5.93 14.94 -3.54
N GLN A 116 -5.51 16.20 -3.66
CA GLN A 116 -6.21 17.22 -4.44
C GLN A 116 -6.25 16.87 -5.93
N THR A 117 -5.09 16.57 -6.53
CA THR A 117 -5.01 16.19 -7.96
C THR A 117 -5.88 14.98 -8.26
N ILE A 118 -5.85 13.97 -7.39
CA ILE A 118 -6.65 12.76 -7.54
C ILE A 118 -8.14 13.06 -7.36
N ASN A 119 -8.53 13.87 -6.37
CA ASN A 119 -9.94 14.26 -6.19
C ASN A 119 -10.46 15.05 -7.39
N CYS A 120 -9.69 16.01 -7.91
CA CYS A 120 -10.04 16.75 -9.12
C CYS A 120 -10.12 15.85 -10.34
N PHE A 121 -9.25 14.85 -10.44
CA PHE A 121 -9.40 13.82 -11.46
C PHE A 121 -10.72 13.07 -11.29
N LEU A 122 -11.04 12.59 -10.10
CA LEU A 122 -12.19 11.74 -9.84
C LEU A 122 -13.53 12.49 -9.75
N GLY A 123 -13.53 13.81 -9.58
CA GLY A 123 -14.71 14.61 -9.26
C GLY A 123 -15.23 14.34 -7.85
N THR A 124 -14.32 14.06 -6.90
CA THR A 124 -14.62 13.66 -5.52
C THR A 124 -14.21 14.70 -4.50
N GLU A 125 -14.07 15.96 -4.90
CA GLU A 125 -13.77 17.06 -4.00
C GLU A 125 -14.83 17.16 -2.89
N LEU A 126 -14.35 17.22 -1.65
CA LEU A 126 -15.18 17.38 -0.48
C LEU A 126 -15.10 18.81 0.02
N ASN A 127 -16.27 19.42 0.24
CA ASN A 127 -16.38 20.66 0.99
C ASN A 127 -16.30 20.33 2.49
N LEU A 128 -15.08 20.11 2.97
CA LEU A 128 -14.84 19.83 4.39
C LEU A 128 -15.00 21.13 5.18
N GLY A 129 -15.99 21.16 6.08
CA GLY A 129 -16.18 22.27 7.01
C GLY A 129 -15.05 22.38 8.04
N ALA A 130 -15.29 23.14 9.11
CA ALA A 130 -14.32 23.28 10.21
C ALA A 130 -13.95 21.93 10.87
N SER A 131 -14.88 20.98 10.88
CA SER A 131 -14.72 19.62 11.41
C SER A 131 -13.88 18.67 10.55
N GLY A 132 -13.46 19.07 9.33
CA GLY A 132 -12.61 18.21 8.51
C GLY A 132 -13.27 16.90 8.06
N CYS A 133 -12.45 15.87 7.82
CA CYS A 133 -12.88 14.56 7.31
C CYS A 133 -13.24 13.60 8.45
N GLN A 134 -14.49 13.13 8.51
CA GLN A 134 -14.97 12.28 9.61
C GLN A 134 -14.26 10.94 9.70
N TYR A 135 -13.81 10.38 8.57
CA TYR A 135 -13.00 9.15 8.59
C TYR A 135 -11.66 9.35 9.30
N VAL A 136 -11.06 10.53 9.16
CA VAL A 136 -9.81 10.88 9.83
C VAL A 136 -10.03 10.99 11.33
N GLU A 137 -11.08 11.70 11.74
CA GLU A 137 -11.48 11.76 13.15
C GLU A 137 -11.77 10.37 13.73
N TRP A 138 -12.42 9.51 12.94
CA TRP A 138 -12.70 8.12 13.32
C TRP A 138 -11.41 7.32 13.55
N CYS A 139 -10.43 7.44 12.66
CA CYS A 139 -9.13 6.77 12.81
C CYS A 139 -8.31 7.30 14.00
N ASN A 140 -8.47 8.57 14.37
CA ASN A 140 -7.75 9.20 15.47
C ASN A 140 -8.35 8.88 16.85
N LYS A 141 -9.63 8.49 16.90
CA LYS A 141 -10.29 8.07 18.15
C LYS A 141 -9.87 6.65 18.53
N LYS A 142 -10.06 6.29 19.81
CA LYS A 142 -9.94 4.90 20.26
C LYS A 142 -10.89 4.03 19.42
N LYS A 143 -10.31 3.06 18.71
CA LYS A 143 -11.04 2.19 17.79
C LYS A 143 -12.11 1.39 18.52
N ASP A 144 -13.36 1.58 18.12
CA ASP A 144 -14.50 0.81 18.61
C ASP A 144 -14.72 -0.40 17.69
N TYR A 145 -13.96 -1.46 17.94
CA TYR A 145 -14.02 -2.70 17.14
C TYR A 145 -15.39 -3.39 17.21
N LEU A 146 -16.08 -3.23 18.33
CA LEU A 146 -17.41 -3.82 18.52
C LEU A 146 -18.41 -3.16 17.57
N LYS A 147 -18.42 -1.82 17.53
CA LYS A 147 -19.24 -1.05 16.59
C LYS A 147 -18.93 -1.36 15.12
N VAL A 148 -17.66 -1.62 14.79
CA VAL A 148 -17.28 -2.04 13.43
C VAL A 148 -17.83 -3.43 13.13
N ALA A 149 -17.64 -4.40 14.04
CA ALA A 149 -18.14 -5.76 13.86
C ALA A 149 -19.68 -5.80 13.73
N GLU A 150 -20.41 -5.09 14.60
CA GLU A 150 -21.88 -5.01 14.53
C GLU A 150 -22.40 -4.47 13.19
N LYS A 151 -21.66 -3.54 12.57
CA LYS A 151 -22.05 -2.94 11.29
C LYS A 151 -21.69 -3.82 10.09
N LEU A 152 -20.60 -4.58 10.17
CA LEU A 152 -20.02 -5.29 9.03
C LEU A 152 -20.33 -6.79 9.01
N CYS A 153 -20.50 -7.40 10.17
CA CYS A 153 -20.56 -8.85 10.34
C CYS A 153 -21.99 -9.37 10.48
N LYS A 154 -22.14 -10.67 10.21
CA LYS A 154 -23.31 -11.46 10.59
C LYS A 154 -23.41 -11.55 12.13
N PRO A 155 -24.61 -11.75 12.69
CA PRO A 155 -24.78 -11.91 14.14
C PRO A 155 -23.84 -12.97 14.73
N GLY A 156 -23.15 -12.63 15.81
CA GLY A 156 -22.23 -13.53 16.53
C GLY A 156 -20.82 -13.65 15.95
N ALA A 157 -20.52 -13.00 14.82
CA ALA A 157 -19.17 -12.93 14.27
C ALA A 157 -18.43 -11.65 14.68
N ASP A 158 -17.10 -11.74 14.79
CA ASP A 158 -16.22 -10.66 15.25
C ASP A 158 -14.82 -10.82 14.61
N TYR A 159 -13.94 -9.85 14.87
CA TYR A 159 -12.52 -9.90 14.54
C TYR A 159 -11.83 -11.14 15.10
N VAL A 160 -11.02 -11.76 14.24
CA VAL A 160 -9.95 -12.65 14.67
C VAL A 160 -8.95 -11.84 15.48
N THR A 161 -8.70 -12.31 16.69
CA THR A 161 -7.86 -11.66 17.68
C THR A 161 -6.55 -12.44 17.82
N SER A 162 -5.41 -11.75 17.94
CA SER A 162 -4.11 -12.37 18.22
C SER A 162 -4.07 -12.95 19.63
N THR A 163 -3.06 -13.76 19.91
CA THR A 163 -2.75 -14.24 21.28
C THR A 163 -2.53 -13.10 22.27
N THR A 164 -2.07 -11.94 21.79
CA THR A 164 -1.85 -10.72 22.56
C THR A 164 -3.07 -9.79 22.63
N GLY A 165 -4.25 -10.24 22.19
CA GLY A 165 -5.49 -9.46 22.27
C GLY A 165 -5.70 -8.43 21.15
N HIS A 166 -4.80 -8.35 20.16
CA HIS A 166 -4.91 -7.39 19.07
C HIS A 166 -5.90 -7.87 18.00
N LYS A 167 -6.84 -7.02 17.60
CA LYS A 167 -7.76 -7.31 16.49
C LYS A 167 -6.98 -7.24 15.16
N ARG A 168 -7.03 -8.32 14.37
CA ARG A 168 -6.20 -8.46 13.14
C ARG A 168 -7.01 -8.34 11.86
N ARG A 169 -8.08 -9.13 11.76
CA ARG A 169 -8.90 -9.23 10.54
C ARG A 169 -10.29 -9.76 10.84
N ILE A 170 -11.24 -9.52 9.94
CA ILE A 170 -12.55 -10.15 9.93
C ILE A 170 -12.55 -11.17 8.77
N LEU A 171 -13.08 -12.37 9.02
CA LEU A 171 -13.19 -13.39 7.99
C LEU A 171 -14.22 -12.94 6.94
N ARG A 172 -13.92 -13.11 5.65
CA ARG A 172 -14.88 -12.70 4.61
C ARG A 172 -16.22 -13.43 4.72
N GLY A 173 -16.19 -14.70 5.11
CA GLY A 173 -17.42 -15.50 5.33
C GLY A 173 -18.34 -14.93 6.40
N ASP A 174 -17.80 -14.12 7.32
CA ASP A 174 -18.52 -13.53 8.43
C ASP A 174 -19.12 -12.17 8.08
N LEU A 175 -18.70 -11.54 6.97
CA LEU A 175 -19.22 -10.25 6.54
C LEU A 175 -20.64 -10.38 5.96
N LEU A 176 -21.45 -9.35 6.17
CA LEU A 176 -22.71 -9.15 5.47
C LEU A 176 -22.48 -9.03 3.95
N PRO A 177 -23.42 -9.46 3.09
CA PRO A 177 -23.25 -9.38 1.63
C PRO A 177 -22.88 -7.98 1.13
N LEU A 178 -23.51 -6.93 1.67
CA LEU A 178 -23.19 -5.54 1.33
C LEU A 178 -21.75 -5.17 1.73
N ALA A 179 -21.28 -5.60 2.90
CA ALA A 179 -19.90 -5.39 3.35
C ALA A 179 -18.91 -6.13 2.44
N GLN A 180 -19.25 -7.31 1.92
CA GLN A 180 -18.43 -8.04 0.95
C GLN A 180 -18.35 -7.34 -0.41
N ILE A 181 -19.44 -6.69 -0.86
CA ILE A 181 -19.44 -5.86 -2.08
C ILE A 181 -18.51 -4.66 -1.88
N TRP A 182 -18.65 -3.93 -0.76
CA TRP A 182 -17.78 -2.80 -0.44
C TRP A 182 -16.31 -3.20 -0.27
N MET A 183 -16.03 -4.32 0.40
CA MET A 183 -14.69 -4.89 0.51
C MET A 183 -14.10 -5.15 -0.88
N SER A 184 -14.88 -5.75 -1.80
CA SER A 184 -14.42 -6.04 -3.16
C SER A 184 -14.11 -4.77 -3.96
N PHE A 185 -14.96 -3.75 -3.83
CA PHE A 185 -14.76 -2.44 -4.44
C PHE A 185 -13.53 -1.73 -3.85
N LEU A 186 -13.40 -1.68 -2.52
CA LEU A 186 -12.28 -1.08 -1.80
C LEU A 186 -10.94 -1.72 -2.22
N HIS A 187 -10.87 -3.05 -2.21
CA HIS A 187 -9.68 -3.84 -2.58
C HIS A 187 -9.29 -3.75 -4.05
N SER A 188 -10.13 -3.14 -4.88
CA SER A 188 -9.85 -2.95 -6.31
C SER A 188 -9.56 -1.50 -6.67
N ASN A 189 -10.24 -0.54 -6.01
CA ASN A 189 -10.31 0.84 -6.52
C ASN A 189 -9.84 1.92 -5.55
N ILE A 190 -9.74 1.65 -4.24
CA ILE A 190 -9.39 2.66 -3.22
C ILE A 190 -8.14 2.27 -2.43
N SER A 191 -8.11 1.04 -1.88
CA SER A 191 -6.94 0.49 -1.19
C SER A 191 -6.66 -0.92 -1.72
N PRO A 192 -6.00 -1.01 -2.90
CA PRO A 192 -5.83 -2.26 -3.60
C PRO A 192 -5.10 -3.33 -2.80
N CYS A 193 -5.55 -4.57 -2.91
CA CYS A 193 -4.93 -5.73 -2.28
C CYS A 193 -5.03 -6.97 -3.17
N SER A 194 -3.95 -7.74 -3.24
CA SER A 194 -3.88 -9.01 -3.97
C SER A 194 -4.62 -10.12 -3.22
N HIS A 195 -4.50 -10.15 -1.89
CA HIS A 195 -5.18 -11.11 -1.02
C HIS A 195 -6.58 -10.61 -0.67
N THR A 196 -7.61 -11.31 -1.15
CA THR A 196 -9.02 -10.94 -0.96
C THR A 196 -9.79 -11.96 -0.11
N SER A 197 -9.09 -12.78 0.66
CA SER A 197 -9.70 -13.83 1.49
C SER A 197 -10.37 -13.28 2.73
N ASP A 198 -9.73 -12.34 3.43
CA ASP A 198 -10.21 -11.70 4.66
C ASP A 198 -10.00 -10.19 4.57
N ILE A 199 -10.70 -9.43 5.42
CA ILE A 199 -10.51 -7.98 5.51
C ILE A 199 -9.64 -7.64 6.71
N THR A 200 -8.53 -6.93 6.48
CA THR A 200 -7.62 -6.51 7.54
C THR A 200 -8.25 -5.44 8.43
N GLU A 201 -7.70 -5.25 9.62
CA GLU A 201 -8.13 -4.22 10.58
C GLU A 201 -8.26 -2.84 9.91
N ARG A 202 -7.20 -2.31 9.30
CA ARG A 202 -7.22 -1.01 8.59
C ARG A 202 -8.32 -0.92 7.52
N ARG A 203 -8.47 -1.95 6.68
CA ARG A 203 -9.47 -1.94 5.60
C ARG A 203 -10.91 -2.10 6.11
N SER A 204 -11.10 -2.80 7.23
CA SER A 204 -12.40 -2.90 7.88
C SER A 204 -12.89 -1.56 8.41
N GLN A 205 -11.98 -0.70 8.92
CA GLN A 205 -12.33 0.68 9.28
C GLN A 205 -12.81 1.49 8.08
N MET A 206 -12.18 1.31 6.91
CA MET A 206 -12.62 1.97 5.67
C MET A 206 -14.01 1.49 5.23
N VAL A 207 -14.27 0.17 5.23
CA VAL A 207 -15.59 -0.36 4.87
C VAL A 207 -16.66 0.10 5.85
N TYR A 208 -16.34 0.13 7.14
CA TYR A 208 -17.22 0.70 8.16
C TYR A 208 -17.55 2.17 7.86
N ALA A 209 -16.54 3.00 7.59
CA ALA A 209 -16.74 4.41 7.27
C ALA A 209 -17.61 4.62 6.03
N ILE A 210 -17.49 3.72 5.03
CA ILE A 210 -18.38 3.70 3.87
C ILE A 210 -19.82 3.40 4.31
N MET A 211 -20.03 2.29 5.00
CA MET A 211 -21.37 1.81 5.38
C MET A 211 -22.05 2.65 6.48
N ALA A 212 -21.28 3.37 7.28
CA ALA A 212 -21.76 4.31 8.29
C ALA A 212 -21.98 5.73 7.73
N GLY A 213 -21.72 5.95 6.43
CA GLY A 213 -21.97 7.23 5.77
C GLY A 213 -20.95 8.32 6.07
N LEU A 214 -19.84 8.02 6.75
CA LEU A 214 -18.81 8.99 7.13
C LEU A 214 -18.19 9.63 5.88
N SER A 215 -17.89 10.93 5.93
CA SER A 215 -17.10 11.60 4.91
C SER A 215 -15.70 10.98 4.81
N MET A 216 -15.25 10.75 3.57
CA MET A 216 -13.99 10.07 3.25
C MET A 216 -13.33 10.75 2.06
N ASP A 217 -12.17 11.35 2.29
CA ASP A 217 -11.32 11.90 1.22
C ASP A 217 -10.59 10.75 0.51
N VAL A 218 -11.17 10.28 -0.60
CA VAL A 218 -10.61 9.15 -1.36
C VAL A 218 -9.34 9.51 -2.10
N GLY A 219 -9.19 10.77 -2.53
CA GLY A 219 -7.96 11.23 -3.18
C GLY A 219 -6.77 11.11 -2.23
N VAL A 220 -6.92 11.57 -0.98
CA VAL A 220 -5.87 11.45 0.04
C VAL A 220 -5.57 9.98 0.36
N ILE A 221 -6.60 9.13 0.48
CA ILE A 221 -6.40 7.70 0.73
C ILE A 221 -5.62 7.05 -0.41
N ILE A 222 -6.01 7.30 -1.67
CA ILE A 222 -5.32 6.72 -2.84
C ILE A 222 -3.89 7.25 -2.98
N ALA A 223 -3.67 8.55 -2.76
CA ALA A 223 -2.34 9.14 -2.78
C ALA A 223 -1.40 8.44 -1.77
N GLN A 224 -1.94 8.13 -0.59
CA GLN A 224 -1.22 7.41 0.45
C GLN A 224 -0.93 5.96 0.05
N GLU A 225 -1.89 5.24 -0.54
CA GLU A 225 -1.68 3.87 -1.02
C GLU A 225 -0.62 3.80 -2.13
N ILE A 226 -0.61 4.79 -3.04
CA ILE A 226 0.44 4.93 -4.06
C ILE A 226 1.79 5.18 -3.39
N HIS A 227 1.87 6.12 -2.44
CA HIS A 227 3.11 6.41 -1.73
C HIS A 227 3.65 5.19 -0.96
N LEU A 228 2.77 4.47 -0.26
CA LEU A 228 3.10 3.21 0.42
C LEU A 228 3.61 2.15 -0.55
N THR A 229 3.01 2.04 -1.73
CA THR A 229 3.43 1.09 -2.77
C THR A 229 4.78 1.47 -3.40
N ALA A 230 5.05 2.76 -3.56
CA ALA A 230 6.33 3.25 -4.07
C ALA A 230 7.47 2.98 -3.09
N ASN A 231 7.19 3.12 -1.80
CA ASN A 231 8.15 2.98 -0.69
C ASN A 231 8.13 1.60 -0.03
N SER A 232 7.36 0.65 -0.58
CA SER A 232 7.48 -0.75 -0.20
C SER A 232 8.79 -1.31 -0.73
N GLY A 233 9.30 -2.38 -0.10
CA GLY A 233 10.47 -3.10 -0.60
C GLY A 233 10.26 -3.72 -1.99
N SER A 234 11.07 -4.73 -2.31
CA SER A 234 11.06 -5.41 -3.61
C SER A 234 9.78 -6.22 -3.91
N THR A 235 8.92 -6.43 -2.91
CA THR A 235 7.75 -7.30 -3.01
C THR A 235 6.44 -6.53 -3.17
N GLY A 236 5.44 -7.20 -3.73
CA GLY A 236 4.09 -6.68 -3.87
C GLY A 236 3.81 -6.01 -5.22
N GLN A 237 2.52 -5.96 -5.56
CA GLN A 237 2.05 -5.43 -6.83
C GLN A 237 1.96 -3.89 -6.82
N LEU A 238 2.17 -3.27 -7.98
CA LEU A 238 2.03 -1.84 -8.19
C LEU A 238 0.55 -1.49 -8.37
N SER A 239 0.00 -0.71 -7.45
CA SER A 239 -1.42 -0.34 -7.39
C SER A 239 -1.75 0.80 -8.36
N HIS A 240 -3.05 1.06 -8.57
CA HIS A 240 -3.56 2.21 -9.33
C HIS A 240 -2.96 2.48 -10.73
N PRO A 241 -2.68 1.46 -11.57
CA PRO A 241 -1.99 1.67 -12.83
C PRO A 241 -2.83 2.48 -13.84
N SER A 242 -4.16 2.36 -13.83
CA SER A 242 -5.02 3.14 -14.74
C SER A 242 -5.02 4.61 -14.35
N LEU A 243 -5.12 4.89 -13.05
CA LEU A 243 -5.07 6.25 -12.52
C LEU A 243 -3.73 6.90 -12.88
N ILE A 244 -2.61 6.23 -12.60
CA ILE A 244 -1.27 6.75 -12.89
C ILE A 244 -1.09 7.03 -14.38
N THR A 245 -1.52 6.11 -15.25
CA THR A 245 -1.46 6.30 -16.71
C THR A 245 -2.22 7.55 -17.14
N GLU A 246 -3.40 7.79 -16.56
CA GLU A 246 -4.23 8.96 -16.87
C GLU A 246 -3.69 10.27 -16.29
N LEU A 247 -3.07 10.24 -15.11
CA LEU A 247 -2.36 11.40 -14.57
C LEU A 247 -1.17 11.77 -15.48
N CYS A 248 -0.38 10.78 -15.93
CA CYS A 248 0.73 11.03 -16.85
C CYS A 248 0.24 11.62 -18.19
N ARG A 249 -0.83 11.05 -18.76
CA ARG A 249 -1.46 11.56 -19.99
C ARG A 249 -1.86 13.03 -19.88
N ARG A 250 -2.41 13.45 -18.73
CA ARG A 250 -2.85 14.83 -18.49
C ARG A 250 -1.70 15.83 -18.44
N GLU A 251 -0.54 15.40 -17.97
CA GLU A 251 0.70 16.21 -17.97
C GLU A 251 1.45 16.16 -19.32
N GLY A 252 0.83 15.57 -20.35
CA GLY A 252 1.37 15.51 -21.71
C GLY A 252 2.43 14.43 -21.91
N VAL A 253 2.50 13.41 -21.05
CA VAL A 253 3.33 12.23 -21.28
C VAL A 253 2.65 11.35 -22.32
N ASP A 254 3.42 10.89 -23.31
CA ASP A 254 2.93 9.90 -24.27
C ASP A 254 2.75 8.54 -23.60
N VAL A 255 1.55 7.98 -23.76
CA VAL A 255 1.12 6.72 -23.18
C VAL A 255 0.54 5.76 -24.23
N SER A 256 0.65 6.07 -25.53
CA SER A 256 0.08 5.25 -26.61
C SER A 256 0.94 4.03 -26.98
N GLU A 257 2.18 3.97 -26.53
CA GLU A 257 3.08 2.87 -26.86
C GLU A 257 2.91 1.66 -25.91
N PRO A 258 2.89 0.42 -26.42
CA PRO A 258 2.84 -0.79 -25.61
C PRO A 258 4.11 -0.99 -24.76
N PRO A 259 4.10 -1.86 -23.73
CA PRO A 259 3.05 -2.83 -23.40
C PRO A 259 1.94 -2.30 -22.50
N PHE A 260 0.72 -2.80 -22.74
CA PHE A 260 -0.48 -2.46 -21.99
C PHE A 260 -0.90 -3.56 -21.02
N GLN A 261 -1.23 -3.17 -19.80
CA GLN A 261 -1.93 -4.01 -18.86
C GLN A 261 -3.44 -3.88 -19.07
N LYS A 262 -4.11 -5.02 -19.26
CA LYS A 262 -5.58 -5.05 -19.40
C LYS A 262 -6.25 -4.81 -18.04
N PRO A 263 -7.40 -4.11 -18.00
CA PRO A 263 -8.23 -4.01 -16.81
C PRO A 263 -8.65 -5.39 -16.29
N ARG A 264 -8.88 -5.49 -14.97
CA ARG A 264 -9.48 -6.68 -14.37
C ARG A 264 -10.95 -6.81 -14.77
N GLN A 265 -11.49 -8.03 -14.65
CA GLN A 265 -12.93 -8.26 -14.84
C GLN A 265 -13.77 -7.28 -14.02
N PRO A 266 -14.89 -6.77 -14.55
CA PRO A 266 -15.72 -5.82 -13.82
C PRO A 266 -16.37 -6.46 -12.59
N ILE A 267 -16.69 -5.62 -11.60
CA ILE A 267 -17.63 -5.96 -10.52
C ILE A 267 -19.03 -5.82 -11.12
N ASN A 268 -19.59 -6.93 -11.59
CA ASN A 268 -20.96 -7.05 -12.10
C ASN A 268 -21.80 -7.98 -11.20
N ALA A 269 -23.09 -8.15 -11.52
CA ALA A 269 -23.99 -9.00 -10.74
C ALA A 269 -23.46 -10.43 -10.61
N GLN A 270 -22.90 -11.01 -11.69
CA GLN A 270 -22.30 -12.35 -11.65
C GLN A 270 -21.06 -12.42 -10.74
N PHE A 271 -20.21 -11.39 -10.78
CA PHE A 271 -19.08 -11.28 -9.87
C PHE A 271 -19.56 -11.25 -8.43
N ILE A 272 -20.56 -10.41 -8.12
CA ILE A 272 -21.11 -10.25 -6.77
C ILE A 272 -21.77 -11.53 -6.30
N LEU A 273 -22.55 -12.21 -7.14
CA LEU A 273 -23.14 -13.51 -6.80
C LEU A 273 -22.05 -14.52 -6.44
N LYS A 274 -21.01 -14.65 -7.27
CA LYS A 274 -19.90 -15.60 -7.03
C LYS A 274 -19.06 -15.26 -5.80
N ASN A 275 -18.87 -13.98 -5.51
CA ASN A 275 -17.85 -13.52 -4.54
C ASN A 275 -18.44 -13.01 -3.22
N CYS A 276 -19.65 -12.48 -3.23
CA CYS A 276 -20.23 -11.76 -2.09
C CYS A 276 -21.46 -12.44 -1.51
N MET A 277 -22.12 -13.30 -2.31
CA MET A 277 -23.29 -14.05 -1.90
C MET A 277 -22.88 -15.52 -1.88
N GLY A 278 -22.24 -15.94 -0.78
CA GLY A 278 -21.75 -17.31 -0.64
C GLY A 278 -22.83 -18.31 -1.05
N SER A 279 -22.45 -19.37 -1.77
CA SER A 279 -23.35 -20.51 -1.94
C SER A 279 -23.82 -20.93 -0.54
N GLU A 280 -25.13 -20.98 -0.30
CA GLU A 280 -25.76 -21.29 0.99
C GLU A 280 -25.35 -22.66 1.58
N THR A 281 -24.47 -23.41 0.91
CA THR A 281 -24.01 -24.75 1.26
C THR A 281 -22.67 -24.83 1.99
N ARG A 282 -22.10 -23.74 2.51
CA ARG A 282 -20.95 -23.87 3.43
C ARG A 282 -21.46 -24.11 4.84
N ALA A 283 -21.44 -25.38 5.26
CA ALA A 283 -21.70 -25.81 6.64
C ALA A 283 -20.98 -24.90 7.64
N PRO A 284 -21.55 -24.65 8.84
CA PRO A 284 -20.90 -23.83 9.84
C PRO A 284 -19.49 -24.37 10.08
N SER A 285 -18.48 -23.55 9.75
CA SER A 285 -17.12 -23.86 10.14
C SER A 285 -17.13 -23.87 11.66
N VAL A 286 -17.08 -25.07 12.24
CA VAL A 286 -16.69 -25.23 13.64
C VAL A 286 -15.41 -24.42 13.79
N ARG A 287 -15.36 -23.54 14.82
CA ARG A 287 -14.13 -22.84 15.20
C ARG A 287 -13.15 -23.88 15.73
N VAL A 288 -12.55 -24.65 14.83
CA VAL A 288 -11.46 -25.56 15.16
C VAL A 288 -10.21 -24.71 15.17
N ALA A 289 -9.54 -24.65 16.32
CA ALA A 289 -8.20 -24.07 16.41
C ALA A 289 -7.33 -24.74 15.33
N PRO A 290 -6.63 -23.98 14.47
CA PRO A 290 -5.84 -24.57 13.41
C PRO A 290 -4.81 -25.54 14.01
N PRO A 291 -4.51 -26.68 13.34
CA PRO A 291 -3.46 -27.57 13.80
C PRO A 291 -2.14 -26.79 13.91
N ALA A 292 -1.36 -27.12 14.94
CA ALA A 292 -0.11 -26.44 15.25
C ALA A 292 0.80 -26.38 14.00
N VAL A 293 0.95 -25.18 13.45
CA VAL A 293 1.90 -24.90 12.37
C VAL A 293 3.30 -25.03 12.96
N PRO A 294 4.27 -25.66 12.28
CA PRO A 294 5.65 -25.72 12.75
C PRO A 294 6.15 -24.32 13.11
N ARG A 295 6.74 -24.17 14.31
CA ARG A 295 7.14 -22.87 14.90
C ARG A 295 7.94 -22.00 13.93
N SER A 296 8.75 -22.57 13.03
CA SER A 296 9.58 -21.79 12.10
C SER A 296 8.81 -21.13 10.96
N THR A 297 7.69 -21.71 10.49
CA THR A 297 6.85 -21.11 9.43
C THR A 297 5.89 -20.06 10.00
N ALA A 298 5.36 -20.31 11.20
CA ALA A 298 4.54 -19.34 11.93
C ALA A 298 5.35 -18.10 12.35
N HIS A 299 6.62 -18.28 12.73
CA HIS A 299 7.53 -17.18 13.04
C HIS A 299 7.85 -16.34 11.79
N ARG A 300 8.16 -16.96 10.64
CA ARG A 300 8.47 -16.23 9.39
C ARG A 300 7.28 -15.41 8.85
N LEU A 301 6.06 -15.97 8.86
CA LEU A 301 4.86 -15.23 8.47
C LEU A 301 4.48 -14.15 9.50
N GLY A 302 4.69 -14.45 10.79
CA GLY A 302 4.48 -13.51 11.88
C GLY A 302 5.38 -12.28 11.78
N VAL A 303 6.68 -12.46 11.50
CA VAL A 303 7.68 -11.39 11.39
C VAL A 303 7.37 -10.44 10.22
N LEU A 304 7.04 -10.98 9.04
CA LEU A 304 6.67 -10.17 7.87
C LEU A 304 5.36 -9.38 8.10
N GLU A 305 4.38 -9.99 8.77
CA GLU A 305 3.11 -9.33 9.08
C GLU A 305 3.27 -8.28 10.20
N THR A 306 4.20 -8.49 11.15
CA THR A 306 4.55 -7.48 12.18
C THR A 306 5.34 -6.32 11.60
N ASP A 307 6.25 -6.55 10.65
CA ASP A 307 7.00 -5.47 10.00
C ASP A 307 6.07 -4.62 9.14
N GLN A 308 5.16 -5.24 8.39
CA GLN A 308 4.14 -4.51 7.65
C GLN A 308 3.22 -3.72 8.59
N GLN A 309 2.80 -4.31 9.71
CA GLN A 309 1.95 -3.62 10.68
C GLN A 309 2.67 -2.46 11.36
N LEU A 310 3.96 -2.60 11.68
CA LEU A 310 4.78 -1.54 12.26
C LEU A 310 5.01 -0.39 11.29
N ILE A 311 5.26 -0.69 10.01
CA ILE A 311 5.32 0.33 8.94
C ILE A 311 4.00 1.12 8.92
N HIS A 312 2.86 0.45 8.92
CA HIS A 312 1.56 1.13 8.95
C HIS A 312 1.36 1.98 10.20
N GLN A 313 1.74 1.48 11.39
CA GLN A 313 1.64 2.26 12.63
C GLN A 313 2.55 3.51 12.61
N LYS A 314 3.76 3.40 12.07
CA LYS A 314 4.66 4.56 11.89
C LYS A 314 4.07 5.58 10.92
N LEU A 315 3.41 5.13 9.86
CA LEU A 315 2.72 6.01 8.90
C LEU A 315 1.46 6.67 9.49
N ASP A 316 0.69 5.96 10.30
CA ASP A 316 -0.41 6.57 11.06
C ASP A 316 0.11 7.64 12.03
N ALA A 317 1.28 7.41 12.66
CA ALA A 317 1.95 8.42 13.49
C ALA A 317 2.38 9.65 12.68
N LEU A 318 2.95 9.45 11.48
CA LEU A 318 3.29 10.55 10.56
C LEU A 318 2.04 11.31 10.10
N TYR A 319 0.94 10.61 9.87
CA TYR A 319 -0.32 11.23 9.49
C TYR A 319 -0.87 12.12 10.61
N ARG A 320 -0.87 11.62 11.85
CA ARG A 320 -1.25 12.40 13.04
C ARG A 320 -0.36 13.64 13.20
N SER A 321 0.95 13.52 13.01
CA SER A 321 1.88 14.65 13.12
C SER A 321 1.60 15.73 12.06
N GLN A 322 1.38 15.31 10.81
CA GLN A 322 1.11 16.24 9.71
C GLN A 322 -0.21 16.98 9.90
N VAL A 323 -1.27 16.28 10.32
CA VAL A 323 -2.57 16.89 10.60
C VAL A 323 -2.46 17.90 11.74
N LEU A 324 -1.78 17.55 12.82
CA LEU A 324 -1.58 18.43 13.97
C LEU A 324 -0.80 19.71 13.60
N MET A 325 0.24 19.59 12.78
CA MET A 325 0.99 20.75 12.28
C MET A 325 0.13 21.61 11.36
N MET A 326 -0.60 21.01 10.41
CA MET A 326 -1.45 21.74 9.49
C MET A 326 -2.63 22.43 10.18
N SER A 327 -3.23 21.83 11.21
CA SER A 327 -4.27 22.48 12.00
C SER A 327 -3.72 23.70 12.75
N SER A 328 -2.50 23.60 13.29
CA SER A 328 -1.82 24.71 13.98
C SER A 328 -1.54 25.88 13.03
N ILE A 329 -1.10 25.59 11.80
CA ILE A 329 -0.87 26.60 10.74
C ILE A 329 -2.18 27.24 10.27
N ARG A 330 -3.26 26.46 10.17
CA ARG A 330 -4.59 27.00 9.83
C ARG A 330 -5.09 27.95 10.93
N SER A 331 -4.88 27.60 12.20
CA SER A 331 -5.22 28.49 13.32
C SER A 331 -4.42 29.80 13.24
N LEU A 332 -3.12 29.77 12.91
CA LEU A 332 -2.32 30.97 12.61
C LEU A 332 -2.93 31.84 11.51
N SER A 333 -3.34 31.22 10.40
CA SER A 333 -3.80 31.93 9.20
C SER A 333 -5.17 32.60 9.35
N LEU A 334 -5.95 32.22 10.37
CA LEU A 334 -7.28 32.77 10.66
C LEU A 334 -7.26 33.92 11.69
N HIS A 335 -6.08 34.35 12.16
CA HIS A 335 -5.98 35.48 13.08
C HIS A 335 -6.31 36.82 12.38
N ILE A 336 -7.56 37.26 12.54
CA ILE A 336 -8.01 38.62 12.26
C ILE A 336 -7.44 39.55 13.35
N PRO A 337 -6.89 40.74 13.04
CA PRO A 337 -6.38 41.65 14.07
C PRO A 337 -7.54 42.12 14.95
N GLY A 338 -7.57 41.71 16.24
CA GLY A 338 -8.51 42.22 17.23
C GLY A 338 -9.19 41.23 18.18
N ILE A 339 -8.90 39.93 18.12
CA ILE A 339 -9.43 38.91 19.06
C ILE A 339 -8.30 38.44 19.99
N SER A 340 -8.60 38.21 21.28
CA SER A 340 -7.59 37.95 22.32
C SER A 340 -6.65 36.79 21.98
N GLN A 341 -5.43 36.90 22.50
CA GLN A 341 -4.28 36.04 22.29
C GLN A 341 -4.44 34.60 22.82
N ASP A 342 -5.61 34.27 23.39
CA ASP A 342 -5.85 33.03 24.15
C ASP A 342 -6.34 31.84 23.30
N SER A 343 -6.41 31.99 21.97
CA SER A 343 -6.87 30.92 21.06
C SER A 343 -5.81 30.47 20.05
N PHE A 344 -4.55 30.84 20.28
CA PHE A 344 -3.41 30.31 19.55
C PHE A 344 -2.69 29.25 20.39
N HIS A 345 -2.88 27.97 20.04
CA HIS A 345 -2.14 26.87 20.67
C HIS A 345 -1.26 26.17 19.64
N PHE A 346 0.05 26.29 19.81
CA PHE A 346 1.01 25.41 19.16
C PHE A 346 1.29 24.26 20.11
N PRO A 347 1.16 23.00 19.68
CA PRO A 347 1.31 21.86 20.57
C PRO A 347 2.68 21.88 21.25
N SER A 348 2.71 21.65 22.56
CA SER A 348 3.96 21.46 23.29
C SER A 348 4.66 20.18 22.81
N ALA A 349 5.95 20.02 23.14
CA ALA A 349 6.68 18.79 22.78
C ALA A 349 6.00 17.54 23.35
N GLU A 350 5.48 17.61 24.58
CA GLU A 350 4.78 16.50 25.22
C GLU A 350 3.42 16.20 24.57
N GLU A 351 2.67 17.24 24.19
CA GLU A 351 1.41 17.07 23.46
C GLU A 351 1.64 16.51 22.07
N PHE A 352 2.69 16.95 21.39
CA PHE A 352 3.12 16.42 20.10
C PHE A 352 3.50 14.95 20.22
N ASP A 353 4.37 14.59 21.16
CA ASP A 353 4.83 13.20 21.34
C ASP A 353 3.68 12.27 21.73
N SER A 354 2.74 12.74 22.57
CA SER A 354 1.52 12.03 22.93
C SER A 354 0.58 11.85 21.73
N HIS A 355 0.40 12.89 20.92
CA HIS A 355 -0.50 12.86 19.76
C HIS A 355 0.07 12.03 18.60
N VAL A 356 1.37 12.13 18.36
CA VAL A 356 2.09 11.36 17.35
C VAL A 356 2.20 9.90 17.78
N ALA A 357 2.45 9.64 19.06
CA ALA A 357 2.54 8.31 19.67
C ALA A 357 3.39 7.36 18.80
N TRP A 358 4.66 7.71 18.62
CA TRP A 358 5.55 6.98 17.71
C TRP A 358 5.74 5.53 18.18
N PRO A 359 5.47 4.52 17.32
CA PRO A 359 5.55 3.14 17.72
C PRO A 359 7.01 2.66 17.79
N LYS A 360 7.38 2.09 18.94
CA LYS A 360 8.69 1.49 19.20
C LYS A 360 8.71 0.03 18.71
N HIS A 361 9.90 -0.47 18.33
CA HIS A 361 10.06 -1.89 18.04
C HIS A 361 9.83 -2.70 19.32
N PRO A 362 9.19 -3.88 19.24
CA PRO A 362 9.20 -4.80 20.37
C PRO A 362 10.65 -5.20 20.66
N GLU A 363 11.09 -5.04 21.90
CA GLU A 363 12.40 -5.48 22.36
C GLU A 363 12.50 -7.00 22.18
N LYS A 364 13.61 -7.46 21.58
CA LYS A 364 13.88 -8.90 21.47
C LYS A 364 14.17 -9.41 22.89
N GLN A 365 13.35 -10.35 23.36
CA GLN A 365 13.68 -11.15 24.53
C GLN A 365 14.75 -12.16 24.10
N ASP A 366 15.95 -12.04 24.66
CA ASP A 366 17.04 -12.99 24.47
C ASP A 366 16.68 -14.30 25.19
N ASP A 367 16.01 -15.21 24.47
CA ASP A 367 15.88 -16.59 24.90
C ASP A 367 17.21 -17.30 24.63
N VAL A 368 17.91 -17.64 25.71
CA VAL A 368 19.16 -18.40 25.72
C VAL A 368 18.92 -19.77 25.06
N GLU A 369 19.53 -19.97 23.91
CA GLU A 369 19.44 -21.18 23.09
C GLU A 369 20.28 -22.31 23.72
N GLY A 370 19.59 -23.33 24.23
CA GLY A 370 20.22 -24.61 24.59
C GLY A 370 20.60 -25.36 23.32
N LYS A 371 21.89 -25.61 23.15
CA LYS A 371 22.47 -26.41 22.05
C LYS A 371 21.84 -27.81 22.02
N ASP A 372 21.38 -28.22 20.84
CA ASP A 372 21.41 -29.63 20.45
C ASP A 372 22.05 -29.73 19.05
N GLU A 373 23.20 -30.39 19.03
CA GLU A 373 23.97 -30.76 17.86
C GLU A 373 23.33 -32.01 17.23
N HIS A 374 22.93 -31.91 15.96
CA HIS A 374 22.94 -32.97 14.91
C HIS A 374 21.74 -32.86 13.96
N ALA A 375 21.97 -32.31 12.76
CA ALA A 375 21.60 -32.93 11.49
C ALA A 375 22.11 -32.05 10.33
N VAL A 376 23.07 -32.59 9.60
CA VAL A 376 23.73 -32.00 8.43
C VAL A 376 22.88 -32.24 7.17
N GLU A 377 22.92 -31.25 6.27
CA GLU A 377 22.60 -31.27 4.83
C GLU A 377 21.13 -31.27 4.34
N LYS A 378 20.69 -30.08 3.89
CA LYS A 378 20.42 -29.79 2.47
C LYS A 378 20.26 -28.28 2.25
N GLU A 379 21.36 -27.61 1.91
CA GLU A 379 21.35 -26.27 1.33
C GLU A 379 21.08 -26.36 -0.18
N GLY A 380 20.14 -25.56 -0.63
CA GLY A 380 19.81 -25.34 -2.03
C GLY A 380 18.58 -24.43 -2.09
N ASP A 381 18.80 -23.17 -2.46
CA ASP A 381 17.82 -22.08 -2.71
C ASP A 381 17.66 -20.96 -1.64
N GLU A 382 18.72 -20.59 -0.90
CA GLU A 382 18.73 -19.35 -0.08
C GLU A 382 19.73 -18.26 -0.54
N LEU A 383 20.36 -18.38 -1.72
CA LEU A 383 21.43 -17.45 -2.13
C LEU A 383 21.00 -16.20 -2.91
N VAL A 384 19.71 -15.99 -3.22
CA VAL A 384 19.28 -14.86 -4.08
C VAL A 384 18.69 -13.68 -3.29
N GLU A 385 18.15 -13.89 -2.08
CA GLU A 385 17.58 -12.80 -1.26
C GLU A 385 18.65 -12.04 -0.45
N GLN A 386 19.74 -12.71 -0.07
CA GLN A 386 20.83 -12.05 0.66
C GLN A 386 21.67 -11.14 -0.22
N GLU A 387 21.80 -11.41 -1.53
CA GLU A 387 22.63 -10.57 -2.42
C GLU A 387 22.06 -9.15 -2.60
N GLY A 388 20.74 -9.00 -2.71
CA GLY A 388 20.11 -7.67 -2.91
C GLY A 388 20.21 -6.76 -1.69
N VAL A 389 19.98 -7.30 -0.49
CA VAL A 389 20.11 -6.57 0.78
C VAL A 389 21.58 -6.29 1.10
N THR A 390 22.47 -7.23 0.79
CA THR A 390 23.92 -7.05 0.95
C THR A 390 24.46 -6.00 -0.02
N MET A 391 23.96 -5.93 -1.26
CA MET A 391 24.36 -4.90 -2.22
C MET A 391 23.92 -3.49 -1.78
N LEU A 392 22.71 -3.34 -1.23
CA LEU A 392 22.21 -2.09 -0.63
C LEU A 392 23.04 -1.64 0.58
N LEU A 393 23.44 -2.58 1.45
CA LEU A 393 24.31 -2.30 2.59
C LEU A 393 25.75 -1.96 2.16
N MET A 394 26.28 -2.62 1.13
CA MET A 394 27.62 -2.32 0.58
C MET A 394 27.68 -0.95 -0.11
N LEU A 395 26.65 -0.55 -0.85
CA LEU A 395 26.55 0.78 -1.47
C LEU A 395 26.48 1.89 -0.41
N ARG A 396 25.75 1.65 0.69
CA ARG A 396 25.67 2.56 1.84
C ARG A 396 27.01 2.70 2.56
N LYS A 397 27.75 1.61 2.74
CA LYS A 397 29.06 1.59 3.41
C LYS A 397 30.16 2.25 2.57
N LYS A 398 30.15 2.06 1.24
CA LYS A 398 31.10 2.68 0.30
C LYS A 398 30.93 4.20 0.21
N ARG A 399 29.69 4.70 0.35
CA ARG A 399 29.40 6.15 0.35
C ARG A 399 29.80 6.86 1.64
N MET A 400 29.66 6.20 2.80
CA MET A 400 30.13 6.73 4.10
C MET A 400 31.66 6.87 4.13
N SER A 401 32.38 5.84 3.66
CA SER A 401 33.85 5.86 3.57
C SER A 401 34.39 6.95 2.63
N SER A 402 33.66 7.27 1.56
CA SER A 402 34.05 8.34 0.60
C SER A 402 33.76 9.75 1.10
N LEU A 403 32.90 9.91 2.12
CA LEU A 403 32.59 11.21 2.74
C LEU A 403 33.52 11.51 3.94
N GLU A 404 34.08 10.48 4.57
CA GLU A 404 35.08 10.61 5.65
C GLU A 404 36.51 10.86 5.14
N THR A 405 36.74 10.77 3.83
CA THR A 405 38.07 10.97 3.19
C THR A 405 38.14 12.22 2.30
N ARG A 406 37.24 13.20 2.48
CA ARG A 406 37.31 14.50 1.81
C ARG A 406 37.47 15.66 2.76
#